data_AF-A0A2U3LPH8-F1
#
_entry.id   AF-A0A2U3LPH8-F1
#
_cell.length_a   1.000
_cell.length_b   1.000
_cell.length_c   1.000
_cell.angle_alpha   90.00
_cell.angle_beta   90.00
_cell.angle_gamma   90.00
#
_symmetry.space_group_name_H-M   'P 1'
#
loop_
_entity.id
_entity.type
_entity.pdbx_description
1 polymer ?
#
loop_
_entity_poly.entity_id
_entity_poly.type
_entity_poly.pdbx_seq_one_letter_code
_entity_poly.pdbx_strand_id
1 'polypeptide(L)'
;MGIVGGISGYLSWKLLRALRSPIWLAAGVAGFVGDILTYLASSFELALSLHGNIPLLKQWMIFFMGYAPTQLPLAIAEAVFTAAVLQAMVNRRPDLLPGIKLRQKSKQETEKDVVKR
;
A
#
# COMPACT_ATOMS: atom_id res chain seq x y z
N MET A 1 1.56 -1.65 -13.07
CA MET A 1 2.61 -1.39 -12.06
C MET A 1 2.86 0.11 -11.89
N GLY A 2 3.49 0.81 -12.83
CA GLY A 2 3.84 2.23 -12.64
C GLY A 2 2.68 3.25 -12.71
N ILE A 3 1.69 3.03 -13.58
CA ILE A 3 0.61 4.01 -13.80
C ILE A 3 -0.55 3.76 -12.83
N VAL A 4 -1.30 2.66 -13.00
CA VAL A 4 -2.48 2.37 -12.17
C VAL A 4 -2.12 2.29 -10.69
N GLY A 5 -1.14 1.46 -10.33
CA GLY A 5 -0.67 1.31 -8.95
C GLY A 5 -0.03 2.58 -8.39
N GLY A 6 0.78 3.29 -9.19
CA GLY A 6 1.41 4.53 -8.76
C GLY A 6 0.39 5.64 -8.46
N ILE A 7 -0.59 5.84 -9.35
CA ILE A 7 -1.63 6.85 -9.18
C ILE A 7 -2.54 6.49 -8.00
N SER A 8 -2.98 5.22 -7.90
CA SER A 8 -3.88 4.80 -6.84
C SER A 8 -3.21 4.78 -5.47
N GLY A 9 -1.96 4.36 -5.40
CA GLY A 9 -1.13 4.42 -4.20
C GLY A 9 -0.90 5.86 -3.74
N TYR A 10 -0.53 6.75 -4.67
CA TYR A 10 -0.36 8.18 -4.36
C TYR A 10 -1.67 8.83 -3.88
N LEU A 11 -2.80 8.51 -4.52
CA LEU A 11 -4.10 9.04 -4.11
C LEU A 11 -4.47 8.54 -2.71
N SER A 12 -4.28 7.25 -2.43
CA SER A 12 -4.51 6.65 -1.12
C SER A 12 -3.63 7.28 -0.05
N TRP A 13 -2.35 7.49 -0.34
CA TRP A 13 -1.42 8.22 0.53
C TRP A 13 -1.91 9.64 0.80
N LYS A 14 -2.26 10.40 -0.24
CA LYS A 14 -2.71 11.79 -0.13
C LYS A 14 -3.98 11.91 0.71
N LEU A 15 -4.95 10.99 0.52
CA LEU A 15 -6.17 10.93 1.32
C LEU A 15 -5.87 10.63 2.79
N LEU A 16 -5.04 9.63 3.08
CA LEU A 16 -4.69 9.28 4.47
C LEU A 16 -3.86 10.38 5.15
N ARG A 17 -3.00 11.07 4.40
CA ARG A 17 -2.28 12.25 4.90
C ARG A 17 -3.22 13.42 5.19
N ALA A 18 -4.23 13.64 4.36
CA ALA A 18 -5.28 14.64 4.63
C ALA A 18 -6.06 14.32 5.92
N LEU A 19 -6.31 13.04 6.18
CA LEU A 19 -6.95 12.55 7.41
C LEU A 19 -6.02 12.52 8.64
N ARG A 20 -4.77 13.00 8.52
CA ARG A 20 -3.75 13.01 9.59
C ARG A 20 -3.42 11.62 10.15
N SER A 21 -3.54 10.58 9.33
CA SER A 21 -3.16 9.20 9.67
C SER A 21 -1.65 9.05 9.91
N PRO A 22 -1.23 8.06 10.73
CA PRO A 22 0.19 7.80 10.94
C PRO A 22 0.87 7.32 9.66
N ILE A 23 2.17 7.61 9.53
CA ILE A 23 2.92 7.43 8.29
C ILE A 23 3.01 5.96 7.88
N TRP A 24 3.28 5.07 8.83
CA TRP A 24 3.33 3.63 8.55
C TRP A 24 1.99 3.11 7.99
N LEU A 25 0.86 3.61 8.49
CA LEU A 25 -0.47 3.22 7.99
C LEU A 25 -0.74 3.81 6.61
N ALA A 26 -0.41 5.09 6.40
CA ALA A 26 -0.53 5.73 5.09
C ALA A 26 0.31 5.01 4.03
N ALA A 27 1.53 4.61 4.39
CA ALA A 27 2.47 3.88 3.54
C ALA A 27 1.95 2.48 3.20
N GLY A 28 1.54 1.71 4.20
CA GLY A 28 1.07 0.34 4.00
C GLY A 28 -0.22 0.28 3.19
N VAL A 29 -1.16 1.20 3.44
CA VAL A 29 -2.39 1.27 2.64
C VAL A 29 -2.11 1.73 1.20
N ALA A 30 -1.17 2.65 1.01
CA ALA A 30 -0.76 3.05 -0.34
C ALA A 30 -0.19 1.88 -1.16
N GLY A 31 0.68 1.06 -0.56
CA GLY A 31 1.19 -0.17 -1.19
C GLY A 31 0.08 -1.18 -1.47
N PHE A 32 -0.73 -1.49 -0.46
CA PHE A 32 -1.82 -2.46 -0.59
C PHE A 32 -2.84 -2.09 -1.68
N VAL A 33 -3.30 -0.84 -1.70
CA VAL A 33 -4.27 -0.36 -2.71
C VAL A 33 -3.62 -0.27 -4.09
N GLY A 34 -2.35 0.11 -4.15
CA GLY A 34 -1.55 0.11 -5.37
C GLY A 34 -1.52 -1.26 -6.04
N ASP A 35 -1.24 -2.30 -5.25
CA ASP A 35 -1.14 -3.68 -5.73
C ASP A 35 -2.50 -4.25 -6.13
N ILE A 36 -3.53 -4.06 -5.31
CA ILE A 36 -4.88 -4.53 -5.65
C ILE A 36 -5.39 -3.89 -6.94
N LEU A 37 -5.24 -2.57 -7.12
CA LEU A 37 -5.72 -1.93 -8.34
C LEU A 37 -4.86 -2.29 -9.56
N THR A 38 -3.56 -2.49 -9.37
CA THR A 38 -2.73 -3.02 -10.45
C THR A 38 -3.20 -4.41 -10.86
N TYR A 39 -3.48 -5.27 -9.89
CA TYR A 39 -3.97 -6.61 -10.16
C TYR A 39 -5.34 -6.61 -10.84
N LEU A 40 -6.23 -5.72 -10.40
CA LEU A 40 -7.55 -5.51 -10.98
C LEU A 40 -7.46 -5.09 -12.45
N ALA A 41 -6.55 -4.15 -12.76
CA ALA A 41 -6.28 -3.69 -14.12
C ALA A 41 -5.68 -4.80 -15.00
N SER A 42 -4.66 -5.53 -14.53
CA SER A 42 -4.07 -6.64 -15.28
C SER A 42 -5.10 -7.74 -15.59
N SER A 43 -5.95 -8.06 -14.62
CA SER A 43 -7.03 -9.04 -14.83
C SER A 43 -8.04 -8.54 -15.86
N PHE A 44 -8.29 -7.24 -15.90
CA PHE A 44 -9.21 -6.62 -16.86
C PHE A 44 -8.63 -6.62 -18.28
N GLU A 45 -7.35 -6.32 -18.44
CA GLU A 45 -6.62 -6.42 -19.70
C GLU A 45 -6.64 -7.86 -20.24
N LEU A 46 -6.41 -8.86 -19.38
CA LEU A 46 -6.52 -10.28 -19.74
C LEU A 46 -7.94 -10.66 -20.15
N ALA A 47 -8.95 -10.19 -19.43
CA ALA A 47 -10.35 -10.45 -19.77
C ALA A 47 -10.74 -9.83 -21.12
N LEU A 48 -10.33 -8.58 -21.39
CA LEU A 48 -10.52 -7.93 -22.68
C LEU A 48 -9.88 -8.69 -23.83
N SER A 49 -8.72 -9.31 -23.59
CA SER A 49 -8.02 -10.09 -24.61
C SER A 49 -8.61 -11.50 -24.83
N LEU A 50 -9.10 -12.14 -23.75
CA LEU A 50 -9.41 -13.57 -23.72
C LEU A 50 -10.90 -13.90 -23.44
N HIS A 51 -11.82 -12.94 -23.47
CA HIS A 51 -13.23 -13.22 -23.13
C HIS A 51 -13.93 -14.16 -24.12
N GLY A 52 -13.55 -14.16 -25.40
CA GLY A 52 -14.14 -15.03 -26.42
C GLY A 52 -15.68 -15.03 -26.36
N ASN A 53 -16.27 -16.20 -26.12
CA ASN A 53 -17.72 -16.39 -26.00
C ASN A 53 -18.30 -16.17 -24.59
N ILE A 54 -17.45 -15.89 -23.59
CA ILE A 54 -17.83 -15.68 -22.19
C ILE A 54 -18.09 -14.18 -21.97
N PRO A 55 -19.09 -13.77 -21.17
CA PRO A 55 -19.27 -12.37 -20.81
C PRO A 55 -18.02 -11.79 -20.16
N LEU A 56 -17.59 -10.60 -20.59
CA LEU A 56 -16.36 -9.94 -20.15
C LEU A 56 -16.22 -9.88 -18.63
N LEU A 57 -17.28 -9.48 -17.93
CA LEU A 57 -17.28 -9.39 -16.46
C LEU A 57 -17.04 -10.74 -15.79
N LYS A 58 -17.61 -11.82 -16.35
CA LYS A 58 -17.41 -13.17 -15.82
C LYS A 58 -15.96 -13.63 -16.02
N GLN A 59 -15.41 -13.38 -17.21
CA GLN A 59 -14.00 -13.71 -17.50
C GLN A 59 -13.03 -12.91 -16.62
N TRP A 60 -13.32 -11.63 -16.39
CA TRP A 60 -12.55 -10.77 -15.50
C TRP A 60 -12.52 -11.27 -14.07
N MET A 61 -13.68 -11.67 -13.52
CA MET A 61 -13.72 -12.26 -12.19
C MET A 61 -12.97 -13.58 -12.10
N ILE A 62 -12.97 -14.40 -13.16
CA ILE A 62 -12.20 -15.65 -13.20
C ILE A 62 -10.70 -15.36 -13.10
N PHE A 63 -10.16 -14.42 -13.88
CA PHE A 63 -8.75 -14.05 -13.78
C PHE A 63 -8.42 -13.38 -12.45
N PHE A 64 -9.29 -12.50 -11.95
CA PHE A 64 -9.12 -11.82 -10.67
C PHE A 64 -9.20 -12.77 -9.45
N MET A 65 -9.97 -13.85 -9.52
CA MET A 65 -9.94 -14.88 -8.48
C MET A 65 -8.83 -15.91 -8.71
N GLY A 66 -8.46 -16.15 -9.97
CA GLY A 66 -7.45 -17.13 -10.35
C GLY A 66 -6.05 -16.78 -9.83
N TYR A 67 -5.67 -15.50 -9.82
CA TYR A 67 -4.39 -15.08 -9.24
C TYR A 67 -4.51 -14.58 -7.78
N ALA A 68 -5.72 -14.45 -7.21
CA ALA A 68 -5.89 -14.03 -5.81
C ALA A 68 -5.04 -14.83 -4.78
N PRO A 69 -4.86 -16.17 -4.91
CA PRO A 69 -4.04 -16.93 -3.96
C PRO A 69 -2.58 -16.47 -3.88
N THR A 70 -2.04 -15.86 -4.93
CA THR A 70 -0.67 -15.35 -4.95
C THR A 70 -0.62 -13.82 -4.80
N GLN A 71 -1.57 -13.10 -5.38
CA GLN A 71 -1.59 -11.64 -5.34
C GLN A 71 -2.01 -11.09 -3.98
N LEU A 72 -2.89 -11.77 -3.25
CA LEU A 72 -3.32 -11.31 -1.93
C LEU A 72 -2.18 -11.41 -0.89
N PRO A 73 -1.43 -12.54 -0.79
CA PRO A 73 -0.24 -12.59 0.06
C PRO A 73 0.84 -11.59 -0.36
N LEU A 74 1.05 -11.39 -1.66
CA LEU A 74 2.03 -10.44 -2.17
C LEU A 74 1.67 -9.00 -1.78
N ALA A 75 0.40 -8.60 -1.97
CA ALA A 75 -0.08 -7.27 -1.62
C ALA A 75 0.03 -6.98 -0.12
N ILE A 76 -0.21 -7.99 0.73
CA ILE A 76 -0.02 -7.87 2.18
C ILE A 76 1.48 -7.72 2.51
N ALA A 77 2.34 -8.52 1.88
CA ALA A 77 3.79 -8.42 2.07
C ALA A 77 4.32 -7.04 1.66
N GLU A 78 3.86 -6.51 0.52
CA GLU A 78 4.24 -5.19 0.02
C GLU A 78 3.72 -4.07 0.93
N ALA A 79 2.50 -4.19 1.47
CA ALA A 79 1.96 -3.25 2.44
C ALA A 79 2.84 -3.17 3.69
N VAL A 80 3.26 -4.31 4.23
CA VAL A 80 4.15 -4.37 5.39
C VAL A 80 5.54 -3.82 5.05
N PHE A 81 6.08 -4.20 3.89
CA PHE A 81 7.38 -3.75 3.42
C PHE A 81 7.41 -2.23 3.23
N THR A 82 6.42 -1.66 2.54
CA THR A 82 6.30 -0.22 2.30
C THR A 82 6.12 0.55 3.61
N ALA A 83 5.32 0.03 4.55
CA ALA A 83 5.16 0.61 5.87
C ALA A 83 6.48 0.62 6.66
N ALA A 84 7.21 -0.49 6.66
CA ALA A 84 8.48 -0.62 7.36
C ALA A 84 9.56 0.29 6.77
N VAL A 85 9.70 0.31 5.44
CA VAL A 85 10.69 1.13 4.72
C VAL A 85 10.44 2.61 4.98
N LEU A 86 9.19 3.09 4.82
CA LEU A 86 8.88 4.50 5.09
C LEU A 86 9.07 4.87 6.56
N GLN A 87 8.70 3.99 7.49
CA GLN A 87 8.94 4.22 8.91
C GLN A 87 10.43 4.27 9.25
N ALA A 88 11.24 3.41 8.65
CA ALA A 88 12.69 3.41 8.82
C ALA A 88 13.35 4.65 8.20
N MET A 89 12.90 5.08 7.02
CA MET A 89 13.36 6.31 6.38
C MET A 89 13.07 7.53 7.25
N VAL A 90 11.85 7.67 7.78
CA VAL A 90 11.48 8.79 8.66
C VAL A 90 12.37 8.83 9.91
N ASN A 91 12.71 7.67 10.46
CA ASN A 91 13.52 7.58 11.67
C ASN A 91 15.01 7.90 11.42
N ARG A 92 15.55 7.59 10.23
CA ARG A 92 16.97 7.78 9.89
C ARG A 92 17.27 9.11 9.22
N ARG A 93 16.34 9.60 8.40
CA ARG A 93 16.47 10.81 7.58
C ARG A 93 15.15 11.57 7.55
N PRO A 94 14.73 12.18 8.67
CA PRO A 94 13.48 12.96 8.73
C PRO A 94 13.48 14.14 7.74
N ASP A 95 14.67 14.61 7.35
CA ASP A 95 14.90 15.68 6.38
C ASP A 95 14.35 15.38 4.97
N LEU A 96 14.08 14.11 4.64
CA LEU A 96 13.52 13.70 3.34
C LEU A 96 12.02 13.93 3.22
N LEU A 97 11.34 14.30 4.31
CA LEU A 97 9.91 14.64 4.31
C LEU A 97 9.67 16.08 4.79
N PRO A 98 10.31 17.09 4.18
CA PRO A 98 10.15 18.47 4.61
C PRO A 98 8.69 18.91 4.43
N GLY A 99 8.07 19.46 5.48
CA GLY A 99 6.69 19.93 5.45
C GLY A 99 5.61 18.88 5.79
N ILE A 100 5.96 17.62 5.98
CA ILE A 100 5.03 16.61 6.50
C ILE A 100 4.95 16.77 8.01
N LYS A 101 3.79 17.19 8.56
CA LYS A 101 3.54 17.13 10.02
C LYS A 101 3.60 15.65 10.45
N LEU A 102 4.76 15.21 10.90
CA LEU A 102 5.00 13.86 11.41
C LEU A 102 4.33 13.80 12.79
N ARG A 103 3.14 13.20 12.89
CA ARG A 103 2.63 12.77 14.20
C ARG A 103 3.36 11.49 14.58
N GLN A 104 4.63 11.60 14.95
CA GLN A 104 5.31 10.50 15.65
C GLN A 104 4.62 10.36 17.00
N LYS A 105 3.89 9.26 17.17
CA LYS A 105 3.38 8.89 18.49
C LYS A 105 4.61 8.52 19.32
N SER A 106 4.86 9.30 20.37
CA SER A 106 5.81 9.02 21.43
C SER A 106 5.68 7.57 21.88
N LYS A 107 6.66 6.74 21.53
CA LYS A 107 6.88 5.42 22.14
C LYS A 107 8.38 5.15 22.27
N GLN A 108 9.11 6.14 22.77
CA GLN A 108 10.48 5.98 23.31
C GLN A 108 10.61 6.48 24.75
N GLU A 109 9.54 6.96 25.39
CA GLU A 109 9.57 7.38 26.79
C GLU A 109 9.50 6.22 27.78
N THR A 110 9.10 5.01 27.35
CA THR A 110 8.93 3.87 28.28
C THR A 110 10.22 3.08 28.53
N GLU A 111 11.26 3.21 27.71
CA GLU A 111 12.51 2.43 27.90
C GLU A 111 13.55 3.19 28.74
N LYS A 112 13.47 4.53 28.81
CA LYS A 112 14.40 5.33 29.63
C LYS A 112 14.02 5.35 31.11
N ASP A 113 12.79 5.04 31.47
CA ASP A 113 12.34 5.01 32.88
C ASP A 113 12.56 3.66 33.57
N VAL A 114 12.80 2.57 32.82
CA VAL A 114 13.16 1.26 33.40
C VAL A 114 14.66 1.16 33.70
N VAL A 115 15.51 1.85 32.93
CA VAL A 115 16.97 1.89 33.17
C VAL A 115 17.34 2.91 34.26
N LYS A 116 16.38 3.71 34.74
CA LYS A 116 16.59 4.75 35.76
C LYS A 116 15.90 4.46 37.11
N ARG A 117 15.44 3.23 37.33
CA ARG A 117 14.95 2.76 38.63
C ARG A 117 15.73 1.54 39.10
#